data_AF-A0A352BDJ9-F1
#
_entry.id   AF-A0A352BDJ9-F1
#
_cell.length_a   1.000
_cell.length_b   1.000
_cell.length_c   1.000
_cell.angle_alpha   90.00
_cell.angle_beta   90.00
_cell.angle_gamma   90.00
#
_symmetry.space_group_name_H-M   'P 1'
#
loop_
_entity.id
_entity.type
_entity.pdbx_description
1 polymer ?
#
loop_
_entity_poly.entity_id
_entity_poly.type
_entity_poly.pdbx_seq_one_letter_code
_entity_poly.pdbx_strand_id
1 'polypeptide(L)'
;MTFKEFINYIISTLITPFFSILLGAAVVFFLWNMMGVYKNSDNPEELAKMKKQAMWGIIAITVMVSMWGLVNFVTGSLKLKTSERINLDRFDRPL
;
A
#
# COMPACT_ATOMS: atom_id res chain seq x y z
N MET A 1 -0.56 6.82 28.40
CA MET A 1 -0.33 6.32 27.03
C MET A 1 0.47 5.04 27.13
N THR A 2 -0.14 3.91 26.78
CA THR A 2 0.56 2.62 26.73
C THR A 2 1.40 2.53 25.44
N PHE A 3 2.43 1.67 25.42
CA PHE A 3 3.25 1.46 24.22
C PHE A 3 2.41 1.13 22.98
N LYS A 4 1.34 0.36 23.14
CA LYS A 4 0.41 0.02 22.06
C LYS A 4 -0.33 1.26 21.51
N GLU A 5 -0.76 2.16 22.38
CA GLU A 5 -1.42 3.41 21.97
C GLU A 5 -0.46 4.32 21.21
N PHE A 6 0.80 4.39 21.65
CA PHE A 6 1.84 5.15 20.96
C PHE A 6 2.11 4.63 19.55
N ILE A 7 2.27 3.30 19.39
CA ILE A 7 2.48 2.68 18.09
C ILE A 7 1.25 2.88 17.18
N ASN A 8 0.04 2.68 17.70
CA ASN A 8 -1.18 2.90 16.93
C ASN A 8 -1.31 4.37 16.47
N TYR A 9 -0.96 5.32 17.33
CA TYR A 9 -0.98 6.74 17.00
C TYR A 9 0.00 7.08 15.86
N ILE A 10 1.21 6.53 15.87
CA ILE A 10 2.17 6.71 14.78
C ILE A 10 1.64 6.10 13.48
N ILE A 11 1.11 4.88 13.53
CA ILE A 11 0.62 4.18 12.35
C ILE A 11 -0.55 4.97 11.73
N SER A 12 -1.55 5.34 12.52
CA SER A 12 -2.74 6.01 12.01
C SER A 12 -2.47 7.43 11.52
N THR A 13 -1.56 8.15 12.18
CA THR A 13 -1.35 9.59 11.94
C THR A 13 -0.28 9.84 10.89
N LEU A 14 0.73 8.98 10.80
CA LEU A 14 1.86 9.17 9.89
C LEU A 14 1.86 8.13 8.78
N ILE A 15 1.90 6.84 9.14
CA ILE A 15 2.14 5.76 8.17
C ILE A 15 0.99 5.64 7.18
N THR A 16 -0.25 5.49 7.67
CA THR A 16 -1.43 5.30 6.81
C THR A 16 -1.63 6.44 5.79
N PRO A 17 -1.67 7.73 6.20
CA PRO A 17 -1.84 8.82 5.24
C PRO A 17 -0.63 8.98 4.31
N PHE A 18 0.60 8.78 4.79
CA PHE A 18 1.80 8.83 3.95
C PHE A 18 1.73 7.81 2.82
N PHE A 19 1.38 6.56 3.12
CA PHE A 19 1.23 5.51 2.10
C PHE A 19 0.13 5.84 1.10
N SER A 20 -1.02 6.36 1.54
CA SER A 20 -2.10 6.78 0.65
C SER A 20 -1.67 7.88 -0.31
N ILE A 21 -0.93 8.88 0.17
CA ILE A 21 -0.39 9.96 -0.66
C ILE A 21 0.65 9.41 -1.65
N LEU A 22 1.55 8.54 -1.18
CA LEU A 22 2.58 7.93 -2.02
C LEU A 22 1.98 7.08 -3.13
N LEU A 23 0.94 6.30 -2.82
CA LEU A 23 0.19 5.52 -3.80
C LEU A 23 -0.48 6.44 -4.84
N GLY A 24 -1.14 7.50 -4.40
CA GLY A 24 -1.73 8.50 -5.30
C GLY A 24 -0.69 9.14 -6.22
N ALA A 25 0.44 9.57 -5.66
CA ALA A 25 1.55 10.13 -6.42
C ALA A 25 2.15 9.13 -7.42
N ALA A 26 2.31 7.87 -7.02
CA ALA A 26 2.79 6.81 -7.90
C ALA A 26 1.84 6.54 -9.07
N VAL A 27 0.52 6.57 -8.84
CA VAL A 27 -0.49 6.43 -9.91
C VAL A 27 -0.42 7.61 -10.87
N VAL A 28 -0.33 8.85 -10.36
CA VAL A 28 -0.19 10.05 -11.21
C VAL A 28 1.10 9.98 -12.03
N PHE A 29 2.22 9.61 -11.41
CA PHE A 29 3.49 9.44 -12.10
C PHE A 29 3.41 8.35 -13.18
N PHE A 30 2.78 7.21 -12.87
CA PHE A 30 2.57 6.14 -13.83
C PHE A 30 1.78 6.61 -15.06
N LEU A 31 0.67 7.33 -14.85
CA LEU A 31 -0.13 7.91 -15.93
C LEU A 31 0.65 8.92 -16.77
N TRP A 32 1.44 9.79 -16.12
CA TRP A 32 2.30 10.76 -16.82
C TRP A 32 3.33 10.09 -17.74
N ASN A 33 4.00 9.05 -17.24
CA ASN A 33 4.98 8.28 -18.02
C ASN A 33 4.31 7.57 -19.20
N MET A 34 3.10 7.00 -19.00
CA MET A 34 2.37 6.32 -20.06
C MET A 34 1.97 7.26 -21.20
N MET A 35 1.54 8.49 -20.88
CA MET A 35 1.28 9.52 -21.89
C MET A 35 2.55 9.96 -22.62
N GLY A 36 3.68 10.02 -21.93
CA GLY A 36 4.98 10.33 -22.53
C GLY A 36 5.45 9.29 -23.56
N VAL A 37 5.19 8.00 -23.30
CA VAL A 37 5.48 6.91 -24.26
C VAL A 37 4.70 7.09 -25.57
N TYR A 38 3.43 7.51 -25.49
CA TYR A 38 2.59 7.73 -26.67
C TYR A 38 3.06 8.95 -27.48
N LYS A 39 3.41 10.04 -26.81
CA LYS A 39 3.76 11.31 -27.47
C LYS A 39 5.11 11.28 -28.19
N ASN A 40 6.05 10.47 -27.73
CA ASN A 40 7.41 10.40 -28.29
C ASN A 40 7.63 9.10 -29.09
N SER A 41 6.58 8.56 -29.72
CA SER A 41 6.65 7.35 -30.56
C SER A 41 7.65 7.46 -31.71
N ASP A 42 7.90 8.68 -32.17
CA ASP A 42 8.68 8.94 -33.39
C ASP A 42 10.18 9.03 -33.10
N ASN A 43 10.60 9.11 -31.83
CA ASN A 43 12.00 9.09 -31.43
C ASN A 43 12.33 7.79 -30.67
N PRO A 44 13.06 6.84 -31.29
CA PRO A 44 13.35 5.55 -30.68
C PRO A 44 14.19 5.64 -29.40
N GLU A 45 15.06 6.64 -29.24
CA GLU A 45 15.84 6.83 -28.01
C GLU A 45 14.97 7.29 -26.84
N GLU A 46 14.08 8.25 -27.08
CA GLU A 46 13.16 8.73 -26.05
C GLU A 46 12.13 7.67 -25.67
N LEU A 47 11.63 6.91 -26.65
CA LEU A 47 10.73 5.79 -26.40
C LEU A 47 11.39 4.74 -25.48
N ALA A 48 12.66 4.40 -25.73
CA ALA A 48 13.38 3.45 -24.87
C ALA A 48 13.53 3.96 -23.44
N LYS A 49 13.80 5.26 -23.26
CA LYS A 49 13.89 5.91 -21.95
C LYS A 49 12.55 5.90 -21.22
N MET A 50 11.45 6.25 -21.89
CA MET A 50 10.11 6.30 -21.30
C MET A 50 9.60 4.89 -20.95
N LYS A 51 9.89 3.87 -21.77
CA LYS A 51 9.60 2.46 -21.43
C LYS A 51 10.32 2.01 -20.16
N LYS A 52 11.59 2.41 -19.99
CA LYS A 52 12.36 2.12 -18.77
C LYS A 52 11.72 2.79 -17.54
N GLN A 53 11.26 4.04 -17.66
CA GLN A 53 10.57 4.73 -16.57
C GLN A 53 9.20 4.14 -16.24
N ALA A 54 8.43 3.71 -17.25
CA ALA A 54 7.17 3.00 -17.04
C ALA A 54 7.38 1.70 -16.26
N MET A 55 8.45 0.95 -16.55
CA MET A 55 8.80 -0.27 -15.81
C MET A 55 9.09 0.02 -14.33
N TRP A 56 9.79 1.11 -14.02
CA TRP A 56 9.98 1.54 -12.62
C TRP A 56 8.66 1.89 -11.92
N GLY A 57 7.72 2.50 -12.64
CA GLY A 57 6.36 2.76 -12.13
C GLY A 57 5.62 1.47 -11.78
N ILE A 58 5.68 0.46 -12.66
CA ILE A 58 5.07 -0.86 -12.41
C ILE A 58 5.68 -1.51 -11.17
N ILE A 59 7.02 -1.51 -11.05
CA ILE A 59 7.72 -2.09 -9.89
C ILE A 59 7.27 -1.41 -8.59
N ALA A 60 7.18 -0.08 -8.58
CA ALA A 60 6.73 0.67 -7.40
C ALA A 60 5.30 0.28 -6.98
N ILE A 61 4.38 0.16 -7.94
CA ILE A 61 3.00 -0.27 -7.70
C ILE A 61 2.97 -1.71 -7.19
N THR A 62 3.72 -2.63 -7.80
CA THR A 62 3.80 -4.03 -7.38
C THR A 62 4.27 -4.16 -5.93
N VAL A 63 5.29 -3.42 -5.51
CA VAL A 63 5.78 -3.45 -4.13
C VAL A 63 4.72 -2.94 -3.14
N MET A 64 4.05 -1.83 -3.46
CA MET A 64 2.99 -1.28 -2.60
C MET A 64 1.81 -2.24 -2.45
N VAL A 65 1.36 -2.86 -3.54
CA VAL A 65 0.26 -3.83 -3.53
C VAL A 65 0.70 -5.13 -2.84
N SER A 66 1.93 -5.58 -3.05
CA SER A 66 2.46 -6.81 -2.44
C SER A 66 2.47 -6.75 -0.92
N MET A 67 2.75 -5.60 -0.31
CA MET A 67 2.71 -5.47 1.15
C MET A 67 1.29 -5.69 1.70
N TRP A 68 0.27 -5.10 1.07
CA TRP A 68 -1.12 -5.32 1.45
C TRP A 68 -1.61 -6.72 1.13
N GLY A 69 -1.19 -7.27 -0.01
CA GLY A 69 -1.44 -8.66 -0.39
C GLY A 69 -0.91 -9.63 0.67
N LEU A 70 0.28 -9.38 1.20
CA LEU A 70 0.87 -10.20 2.26
C LEU A 70 0.11 -10.05 3.59
N VAL A 71 -0.24 -8.82 4.00
CA VAL A 71 -1.05 -8.59 5.21
C VAL A 71 -2.38 -9.33 5.12
N ASN A 72 -3.07 -9.23 3.99
CA ASN A 72 -4.34 -9.92 3.75
C ASN A 72 -4.17 -11.43 3.68
N PHE A 73 -3.08 -11.91 3.06
CA PHE A 73 -2.76 -13.33 2.98
C PHE A 73 -2.55 -13.92 4.38
N VAL A 74 -1.72 -13.29 5.21
CA VAL A 74 -1.42 -13.77 6.57
C VAL A 74 -2.64 -13.69 7.49
N THR A 75 -3.37 -12.58 7.47
CA THR A 75 -4.58 -12.41 8.30
C THR A 75 -5.69 -13.37 7.87
N GLY A 76 -5.86 -13.60 6.57
CA GLY A 76 -6.81 -14.56 6.01
C GLY A 76 -6.41 -16.01 6.30
N SER A 77 -5.14 -16.38 6.09
CA SER A 77 -4.65 -17.75 6.32
C SER A 77 -4.71 -18.14 7.79
N LEU A 78 -4.40 -17.21 8.69
CA LEU A 78 -4.42 -17.43 10.14
C LEU A 78 -5.80 -17.14 10.78
N LYS A 79 -6.83 -16.81 9.97
CA LYS A 79 -8.18 -16.42 10.43
C LYS A 79 -8.16 -15.38 11.55
N LEU A 80 -7.22 -14.44 11.49
CA LEU A 80 -7.06 -13.41 12.51
C LEU A 80 -8.13 -12.36 12.31
N LYS A 81 -9.05 -12.25 13.28
CA LYS A 81 -10.02 -11.15 13.31
C LYS A 81 -9.34 -9.89 13.83
N THR A 82 -8.72 -9.14 12.91
CA THR A 82 -8.05 -7.85 13.19
C THR A 82 -9.00 -6.78 13.76
N SER A 83 -10.32 -6.93 13.58
CA SER A 83 -11.34 -5.95 13.99
C SER A 83 -12.19 -6.34 15.20
N GLU A 84 -12.08 -7.56 15.75
CA GLU A 84 -12.83 -7.90 16.96
C GLU A 84 -12.09 -7.41 18.20
N ARG A 85 -12.67 -6.44 18.92
CA ARG A 85 -12.37 -6.25 20.34
C ARG A 85 -12.65 -7.60 21.00
N ILE A 86 -11.65 -8.19 21.64
CA ILE A 86 -11.83 -9.43 22.41
C ILE A 86 -12.89 -9.11 23.47
N ASN A 87 -14.14 -9.49 23.21
CA ASN A 87 -15.22 -9.31 24.15
C ASN A 87 -14.97 -10.32 25.27
N LEU A 88 -14.65 -9.81 26.46
CA LEU A 88 -14.32 -10.58 27.64
C LEU A 88 -15.55 -10.88 28.50
N ASP A 89 -16.73 -10.37 28.12
CA ASP A 89 -18.00 -10.55 28.85
C ASP A 89 -18.39 -12.03 28.95
N ARG A 90 -17.91 -12.86 28.01
CA ARG A 90 -18.06 -14.32 28.01
C ARG A 90 -17.26 -15.05 29.11
N PHE A 91 -16.26 -14.41 29.71
CA PHE A 91 -15.48 -14.94 30.82
C PHE A 91 -15.93 -14.42 32.19
N ASP A 92 -16.83 -13.44 32.23
CA ASP A 92 -17.41 -12.87 33.46
C ASP A 92 -18.75 -13.54 33.83
N ARG A 93 -18.96 -14.79 33.38
CA ARG A 93 -20.15 -15.57 33.75
C ARG A 93 -19.94 -16.15 35.15
N PRO A 94 -20.73 -15.78 36.17
CA PRO A 94 -20.71 -16.49 37.44
C PRO A 94 -21.21 -17.93 37.21
N LEU A 95 -20.44 -18.89 37.74
CA LEU A 95 -20.76 -20.33 37.74
C LEU A 95 -22.02 -20.61 38.57
#